data_AF-A0AAU4BPS0-F1
#
_entry.id   AF-A0AAU4BPS0-F1
#
_cell.length_a   1.000
_cell.length_b   1.000
_cell.length_c   1.000
_cell.angle_alpha   90.00
_cell.angle_beta   90.00
_cell.angle_gamma   90.00
#
_symmetry.space_group_name_H-M   'P 1'
#
loop_
_entity.id
_entity.type
_entity.pdbx_description
1 polymer ?
#
loop_
_entity_poly.entity_id
_entity_poly.type
_entity_poly.pdbx_seq_one_letter_code
_entity_poly.pdbx_strand_id
1 'polypeptide(L)'
;MLNLDDLGPAPRLHSAFRRRAPQVAAAIVEDEKTGLRYVRASYRDAGPMRVEWTGETYRWGPGNGPWETLHPDPEQTADAVALGLGARTDDPR
;
A
#
# COMPACT_ATOMS: atom_id res chain seq x y z
N MET A 1 -20.95 0.57 11.84
CA MET A 1 -20.11 0.90 10.68
C MET A 1 -18.71 1.13 11.22
N LEU A 2 -17.76 0.22 10.98
CA LEU A 2 -16.38 0.39 11.47
C LEU A 2 -15.73 1.50 10.65
N ASN A 3 -15.36 2.60 11.31
CA ASN A 3 -14.57 3.65 10.69
C ASN A 3 -13.19 3.08 10.35
N LEU A 4 -12.78 3.22 9.09
CA LEU A 4 -11.46 2.82 8.62
C LEU A 4 -10.31 3.53 9.35
N ASP A 5 -10.62 4.65 10.00
CA ASP A 5 -9.71 5.36 10.87
C ASP A 5 -9.28 4.52 12.09
N ASP A 6 -10.09 3.60 12.62
CA ASP A 6 -9.70 2.78 13.79
C ASP A 6 -8.95 1.48 13.44
N LEU A 7 -8.81 1.14 12.16
CA LEU A 7 -8.34 -0.18 11.73
C LEU A 7 -6.81 -0.31 11.56
N GLY A 8 -6.05 0.76 11.86
CA GLY A 8 -4.60 0.78 11.74
C GLY A 8 -4.10 1.01 10.30
N PRO A 9 -2.76 1.10 10.11
CA PRO A 9 -2.17 1.57 8.85
C PRO A 9 -2.50 0.71 7.61
N ALA A 10 -2.38 -0.62 7.71
CA ALA A 10 -2.58 -1.49 6.55
C ALA A 10 -4.03 -1.47 6.01
N PRO A 11 -5.09 -1.53 6.84
CA PRO A 11 -6.47 -1.34 6.35
C PRO A 11 -6.75 0.04 5.75
N ARG A 12 -6.18 1.11 6.33
CA ARG A 12 -6.31 2.47 5.78
C ARG A 12 -5.71 2.55 4.37
N LEU A 13 -4.49 2.02 4.19
CA LEU A 13 -3.83 1.97 2.89
C LEU A 13 -4.59 1.08 1.89
N HIS A 14 -5.08 -0.09 2.31
CA HIS A 14 -5.88 -0.95 1.44
C HIS A 14 -7.14 -0.24 0.93
N SER A 15 -7.84 0.49 1.80
CA SER A 15 -8.99 1.29 1.38
C SER A 15 -8.62 2.46 0.47
N ALA A 16 -7.45 3.08 0.67
CA ALA A 16 -6.93 4.09 -0.23
C ALA A 16 -6.69 3.52 -1.64
N PHE A 17 -6.09 2.33 -1.76
CA PHE A 17 -5.99 1.65 -3.07
C PHE A 17 -7.35 1.45 -3.74
N ARG A 18 -8.37 1.01 -2.99
CA ARG A 18 -9.72 0.82 -3.54
C ARG A 18 -10.36 2.11 -4.05
N ARG A 19 -10.00 3.28 -3.48
CA ARG A 19 -10.52 4.58 -3.90
C ARG A 19 -9.72 5.20 -5.04
N ARG A 20 -8.39 5.17 -4.95
CA ARG A 20 -7.47 5.96 -5.78
C ARG A 20 -6.91 5.19 -6.97
N ALA A 21 -6.76 3.87 -6.82
CA ALA A 21 -6.18 2.99 -7.81
C ALA A 21 -6.87 1.61 -7.81
N PRO A 22 -8.19 1.55 -8.09
CA PRO A 22 -8.97 0.31 -8.02
C PRO A 22 -8.49 -0.80 -8.95
N GLN A 23 -7.70 -0.47 -9.98
CA GLN A 23 -7.03 -1.40 -10.89
C GLN A 23 -5.82 -2.12 -10.28
N VAL A 24 -5.26 -1.61 -9.17
CA VAL A 24 -4.15 -2.26 -8.46
C VAL A 24 -4.73 -3.38 -7.61
N ALA A 25 -4.20 -4.59 -7.79
CA ALA A 25 -4.55 -5.72 -6.94
C ALA A 25 -3.85 -5.53 -5.59
N ALA A 26 -4.60 -5.09 -4.59
CA ALA A 26 -4.14 -4.89 -3.22
C ALA A 26 -4.74 -5.94 -2.28
N ALA A 27 -3.93 -6.51 -1.39
CA ALA A 27 -4.38 -7.42 -0.35
C ALA A 27 -3.65 -7.13 0.97
N ILE A 28 -4.36 -7.21 2.09
CA ILE A 28 -3.74 -7.15 3.42
C ILE A 28 -3.19 -8.53 3.74
N VAL A 29 -1.92 -8.58 4.12
CA VAL A 29 -1.22 -9.81 4.49
C VAL A 29 -0.64 -9.64 5.89
N GLU A 30 -0.74 -10.67 6.72
CA GLU A 30 -0.09 -10.73 8.03
C GLU A 30 1.24 -11.47 7.86
N ASP A 31 2.33 -10.87 8.33
CA ASP A 31 3.63 -11.50 8.35
C ASP A 31 3.72 -12.49 9.51
N GLU A 32 3.82 -13.79 9.23
CA GLU A 32 3.79 -14.85 10.25
C GLU A 32 4.93 -14.77 11.27
N LYS A 33 6.05 -14.11 10.93
CA LYS A 33 7.21 -13.99 11.83
C LYS A 33 7.06 -12.84 12.80
N THR A 34 6.50 -11.72 12.34
CA THR A 34 6.43 -10.47 13.10
C THR A 34 5.03 -10.19 13.65
N GLY A 35 3.99 -10.87 13.11
CA GLY A 35 2.58 -10.57 13.38
C GLY A 35 2.10 -9.24 12.78
N LEU A 36 2.97 -8.53 12.05
CA LEU A 36 2.65 -7.22 11.49
C LEU A 36 1.90 -7.36 10.18
N ARG A 37 0.93 -6.47 9.97
CA ARG A 37 0.14 -6.42 8.73
C ARG A 37 0.75 -5.44 7.74
N TYR A 38 0.83 -5.86 6.48
CA TYR A 38 1.29 -5.06 5.36
C TYR A 38 0.31 -5.19 4.19
N VAL A 39 0.43 -4.29 3.20
CA VAL A 39 -0.34 -4.39 1.96
C VAL A 39 0.56 -4.97 0.88
N ARG A 40 0.13 -6.06 0.25
CA ARG A 40 0.74 -6.58 -0.98
C ARG A 40 0.03 -5.98 -2.18
N ALA A 41 0.77 -5.32 -3.06
CA ALA A 41 0.25 -4.65 -4.24
C ALA A 41 0.89 -5.20 -5.52
N SER A 42 0.09 -5.40 -6.57
CA SER A 42 0.57 -5.75 -7.91
C SER A 42 -0.33 -5.17 -8.99
N TYR A 43 0.22 -4.96 -10.18
CA TYR A 43 -0.52 -4.50 -11.35
C TYR A 43 0.06 -5.12 -12.62
N ARG A 44 -0.76 -5.88 -13.37
CA ARG A 44 -0.31 -6.67 -14.52
C ARG A 44 0.92 -7.52 -14.15
N ASP A 45 2.02 -7.37 -14.87
CA ASP A 45 3.29 -8.08 -14.65
C ASP A 45 4.20 -7.39 -13.63
N ALA A 46 3.79 -6.25 -13.04
CA ALA A 46 4.55 -5.53 -12.03
C ALA A 46 4.17 -5.99 -10.61
N GLY A 47 5.19 -6.30 -9.81
CA GLY A 47 5.06 -6.78 -8.43
C GLY A 47 5.24 -8.30 -8.30
N PRO A 48 4.89 -8.90 -7.15
CA PRO A 48 4.26 -8.26 -5.99
C PRO A 48 5.23 -7.37 -5.21
N MET A 49 4.75 -6.17 -4.87
CA MET A 49 5.43 -5.25 -3.94
C MET A 49 4.77 -5.32 -2.57
N ARG A 50 5.56 -5.20 -1.51
CA ARG A 50 5.09 -5.05 -0.14
C ARG A 50 5.08 -3.57 0.21
N VAL A 51 4.06 -3.13 0.92
CA VAL A 51 3.95 -1.79 1.50
C VAL A 51 3.71 -1.93 3.00
N GLU A 52 4.68 -1.46 3.77
CA GLU A 52 4.75 -1.65 5.22
C GLU A 52 4.70 -0.31 5.94
N TRP A 53 4.08 -0.29 7.12
CA TRP A 53 4.13 0.87 8.01
C TRP A 53 5.35 0.79 8.92
N THR A 54 6.15 1.86 8.98
CA THR A 54 7.37 1.92 9.78
C THR A 54 7.16 2.44 11.20
N GLY A 55 5.95 2.92 11.51
CA GLY A 55 5.64 3.68 12.73
C GLY A 55 5.40 5.16 12.45
N GLU A 56 6.06 5.69 11.42
CA GLU A 56 5.98 7.10 11.04
C GLU A 56 5.58 7.29 9.57
N THR A 57 6.06 6.42 8.68
CA THR A 57 5.87 6.51 7.23
C THR A 57 5.53 5.14 6.64
N TYR A 58 5.08 5.10 5.38
CA TYR A 58 5.08 3.85 4.63
C TYR A 58 6.45 3.61 4.00
N ARG A 59 6.79 2.34 3.76
CA ARG A 59 7.88 1.94 2.89
C ARG A 59 7.40 0.89 1.92
N TRP A 60 7.97 0.83 0.72
CA TRP A 60 7.63 -0.19 -0.25
C TRP A 60 8.83 -0.81 -0.95
N GLY A 61 8.69 -2.07 -1.35
CA GLY A 61 9.80 -2.85 -1.92
C GLY A 61 9.38 -4.29 -2.22
N PRO A 62 10.23 -5.09 -2.89
CA PRO A 62 9.94 -6.49 -3.22
C PRO A 62 10.08 -7.45 -2.02
N GLY A 63 10.05 -6.95 -0.78
CA GLY A 63 10.20 -7.73 0.46
C GLY A 63 11.65 -8.00 0.87
N ASN A 64 12.48 -8.52 -0.04
CA ASN A 64 13.90 -8.82 0.22
C ASN A 64 14.87 -7.89 -0.53
N GLY A 65 14.35 -6.87 -1.22
CA GLY A 65 15.15 -5.92 -2.02
C GLY A 65 15.20 -4.53 -1.41
N PRO A 66 15.66 -3.52 -2.19
CA PRO A 66 15.69 -2.14 -1.71
C PRO A 66 14.27 -1.69 -1.34
N TRP A 67 14.20 -0.98 -0.22
CA TRP A 67 12.98 -0.33 0.26
C TRP A 67 13.08 1.16 -0.03
N GLU A 68 12.00 1.71 -0.56
CA GLU A 68 11.82 3.15 -0.70
C GLU A 68 10.82 3.65 0.34
N THR A 69 11.13 4.80 0.94
CA THR A 69 10.25 5.47 1.91
C THR A 69 9.19 6.27 1.16
N LEU A 70 7.95 6.12 1.59
CA LEU A 70 6.78 6.79 1.04
C LEU A 70 6.17 7.77 2.07
N HIS A 71 5.22 8.58 1.61
CA HIS A 71 4.52 9.55 2.44
C HIS A 71 3.75 8.85 3.58
N PRO A 72 3.52 9.48 4.76
CA PRO A 72 2.70 8.89 5.82
C PRO A 72 1.19 8.82 5.49
N ASP A 73 0.73 9.65 4.56
CA ASP A 73 -0.67 9.67 4.11
C ASP A 73 -0.98 8.44 3.23
N PRO A 74 -2.03 7.66 3.54
CA PRO A 74 -2.36 6.44 2.81
C PRO A 74 -2.83 6.70 1.37
N GLU A 75 -3.44 7.84 1.07
CA GLU A 75 -3.89 8.15 -0.30
C GLU A 75 -2.70 8.52 -1.19
N GLN A 76 -1.83 9.39 -0.70
CA GLN A 76 -0.58 9.71 -1.41
C GLN A 76 0.32 8.48 -1.58
N THR A 77 0.35 7.59 -0.58
CA THR A 77 1.06 6.31 -0.69
C THR A 77 0.44 5.41 -1.75
N ALA A 78 -0.89 5.27 -1.77
CA ALA A 78 -1.57 4.48 -2.78
C ALA A 78 -1.30 5.01 -4.20
N ASP A 79 -1.26 6.33 -4.36
CA ASP A 79 -0.93 6.99 -5.63
C ASP A 79 0.52 6.71 -6.05
N ALA A 80 1.48 6.88 -5.14
CA ALA A 80 2.89 6.62 -5.42
C ALA A 80 3.15 5.15 -5.79
N VAL A 81 2.53 4.21 -5.07
CA VAL A 81 2.65 2.78 -5.36
C VAL A 81 2.00 2.43 -6.70
N ALA A 82 0.83 2.97 -7.00
CA ALA A 82 0.16 2.76 -8.29
C ALA A 82 1.02 3.28 -9.45
N LEU A 83 1.57 4.50 -9.32
CA LEU A 83 2.46 5.09 -10.31
C LEU A 83 3.72 4.26 -10.53
N GLY A 84 4.39 3.83 -9.45
CA GLY A 84 5.59 3.01 -9.56
C GLY A 84 5.33 1.58 -10.06
N LEU A 85 4.09 1.07 -9.93
CA LEU A 85 3.63 -0.15 -10.60
C LEU A 85 3.22 0.08 -12.07
N GLY A 86 3.19 1.32 -12.55
CA GLY A 86 2.77 1.69 -13.90
C GLY A 86 1.25 1.77 -14.10
N ALA A 87 0.47 1.81 -13.02
CA ALA A 87 -0.96 2.05 -13.06
C ALA A 87 -1.27 3.55 -13.11
N ARG A 88 -2.34 3.95 -13.82
CA ARG A 88 -2.82 5.34 -13.84
C ARG A 88 -3.74 5.58 -12.66
N THR A 89 -3.48 6.57 -11.81
CA THR A 89 -4.38 6.92 -10.72
C THR A 89 -5.56 7.75 -11.25
N ASP A 90 -6.74 7.52 -10.69
CA ASP A 90 -7.90 8.37 -10.98
C ASP A 90 -7.77 9.64 -10.11
N ASP A 91 -7.32 10.72 -10.76
CA ASP A 91 -7.24 12.11 -10.27
C ASP A 91 -6.01 12.50 -9.41
N PRO A 92 -5.01 13.21 -9.97
CA PRO A 92 -4.00 13.93 -9.20
C PRO A 92 -4.60 15.25 -8.68
N ARG A 93 -5.11 15.28 -7.45
CA ARG A 93 -5.53 16.52 -6.77
C ARG A 93 -4.93 16.60 -5.39
#